data_AF-A0A0A0ICK0-F1
#
_entry.id   AF-A0A0A0ICK0-F1
#
_cell.length_a   1.000
_cell.length_b   1.000
_cell.length_c   1.000
_cell.angle_alpha   90.00
_cell.angle_beta   90.00
_cell.angle_gamma   90.00
#
_symmetry.space_group_name_H-M   'P 1'
#
loop_
_entity.id
_entity.type
_entity.pdbx_description
1 polymer ?
#
loop_
_entity_poly.entity_id
_entity_poly.type
_entity_poly.pdbx_seq_one_letter_code
_entity_poly.pdbx_strand_id
1 'polypeptide(L)'
;MFNFFKTLKYDIDNVLENDPAARNRLEVLLLYPCIHALIHYRIAHFFYTKKCFFIARFISQFARFITGIEIHPGAKIGKGLFIDHGMGVVIGETAEVGDNVTLYHGVTLGGTGKDKGKRHPTVGNNILIGSGAKILGPINIGDNSKVGANSVVLKDVPKGSTVVGIPGKVVHPKPNTAEVIKVDRFNRKEEEYELQRKNNNAL
;
A
#
# COMPACT_ATOMS: atom_id res chain seq x y z
N MET A 1 7.08 11.85 -24.71
CA MET A 1 6.13 12.85 -24.16
C MET A 1 5.22 12.12 -23.17
N PHE A 2 5.28 12.46 -21.88
CA PHE A 2 4.44 11.84 -20.86
C PHE A 2 2.97 12.16 -21.18
N ASN A 3 2.19 11.16 -21.58
CA ASN A 3 0.79 11.35 -21.91
C ASN A 3 -0.04 11.12 -20.64
N PHE A 4 -0.35 12.23 -19.96
CA PHE A 4 -1.11 12.25 -18.72
C PHE A 4 -2.42 11.47 -18.85
N PHE A 5 -3.19 11.67 -19.92
CA PHE A 5 -4.47 11.00 -20.13
C PHE A 5 -4.34 9.48 -20.32
N LYS A 6 -3.32 9.03 -21.06
CA LYS A 6 -3.05 7.60 -21.20
C LYS A 6 -2.68 6.95 -19.86
N THR A 7 -1.90 7.67 -19.05
CA THR A 7 -1.50 7.18 -17.72
C THR A 7 -2.69 7.12 -16.78
N LEU A 8 -3.51 8.18 -16.72
CA LEU A 8 -4.72 8.21 -15.90
C LEU A 8 -5.71 7.11 -16.29
N LYS A 9 -5.92 6.88 -17.58
CA LYS A 9 -6.76 5.78 -18.06
C LYS A 9 -6.23 4.42 -17.56
N TYR A 10 -4.92 4.21 -17.67
CA TYR A 10 -4.28 2.99 -17.19
C TYR A 10 -4.43 2.82 -15.68
N ASP A 11 -4.26 3.89 -14.90
CA ASP A 11 -4.43 3.86 -13.44
C ASP A 11 -5.87 3.48 -13.06
N ILE A 12 -6.89 4.04 -13.74
CA ILE A 12 -8.31 3.72 -13.52
C ILE A 12 -8.61 2.26 -13.89
N ASP A 13 -8.13 1.81 -15.05
CA ASP A 13 -8.33 0.43 -15.51
C ASP A 13 -7.67 -0.57 -14.53
N ASN A 14 -6.48 -0.25 -14.03
CA ASN A 14 -5.79 -1.09 -13.05
C ASN A 14 -6.54 -1.17 -11.71
N VAL A 15 -7.17 -0.09 -11.24
CA VAL A 15 -8.03 -0.15 -10.04
C VAL A 15 -9.22 -1.07 -10.28
N LEU A 16 -9.89 -0.97 -11.43
CA LEU A 16 -11.03 -1.83 -11.76
C LEU A 16 -10.66 -3.32 -11.82
N GLU A 17 -9.46 -3.64 -12.29
CA GLU A 17 -8.98 -5.02 -12.39
C GLU A 17 -8.62 -5.61 -11.02
N ASN A 18 -8.16 -4.78 -10.07
CA ASN A 18 -7.59 -5.25 -8.80
C ASN A 18 -8.48 -5.02 -7.58
N ASP A 19 -9.49 -4.15 -7.66
CA ASP A 19 -10.46 -3.91 -6.59
C ASP A 19 -11.82 -4.57 -6.91
N PRO A 20 -12.18 -5.67 -6.24
CA PRO A 20 -13.48 -6.31 -6.41
C PRO A 20 -14.69 -5.40 -6.10
N ALA A 21 -14.49 -4.31 -5.35
CA ALA A 21 -15.54 -3.37 -5.01
C ALA A 21 -15.81 -2.34 -6.13
N ALA A 22 -14.87 -2.18 -7.07
CA ALA A 22 -14.95 -1.19 -8.14
C ALA A 22 -15.90 -1.66 -9.24
N ARG A 23 -16.97 -0.89 -9.49
CA ARG A 23 -18.02 -1.31 -10.44
C ARG A 23 -17.83 -0.77 -11.85
N ASN A 24 -17.31 0.46 -11.97
CA ASN A 24 -17.12 1.12 -13.26
C ASN A 24 -16.11 2.27 -13.19
N ARG A 25 -15.64 2.73 -14.35
CA ARG A 25 -14.61 3.79 -14.49
C ARG A 25 -15.03 5.13 -13.89
N LEU A 26 -16.31 5.49 -14.00
CA LEU A 26 -16.80 6.78 -13.53
C LEU A 26 -16.78 6.84 -12.00
N GLU A 27 -17.23 5.76 -11.34
CA GLU A 27 -17.14 5.58 -9.90
C GLU A 27 -15.69 5.69 -9.41
N VAL A 28 -14.77 4.96 -10.06
CA VAL A 28 -13.34 4.99 -9.74
C VAL A 28 -12.76 6.39 -9.91
N LEU A 29 -13.08 7.09 -11.00
CA LEU A 29 -12.59 8.45 -11.24
C LEU A 29 -13.11 9.45 -10.19
N LEU A 30 -14.39 9.37 -9.83
CA LEU A 30 -15.04 10.37 -8.99
C LEU A 30 -14.89 10.12 -7.49
N LEU A 31 -14.78 8.86 -7.05
CA LEU A 31 -14.91 8.51 -5.64
C LEU A 31 -13.64 7.91 -5.03
N TYR A 32 -12.65 7.47 -5.82
CA TYR A 32 -11.50 6.75 -5.26
C TYR A 32 -10.37 7.71 -4.86
N PRO A 33 -9.99 7.77 -3.57
CA PRO A 33 -8.93 8.66 -3.10
C PRO A 33 -7.58 8.39 -3.76
N CYS A 34 -7.28 7.13 -4.12
CA CYS A 34 -6.06 6.78 -4.86
C CYS A 34 -5.94 7.54 -6.18
N ILE A 35 -7.01 7.56 -6.97
CA ILE A 35 -7.02 8.26 -8.28
C ILE A 35 -6.85 9.76 -8.08
N HIS A 36 -7.56 10.33 -7.09
CA HIS A 36 -7.42 11.76 -6.77
C HIS A 36 -5.99 12.10 -6.35
N ALA A 37 -5.37 11.29 -5.48
CA ALA A 37 -4.00 11.50 -5.03
C ALA A 37 -3.01 11.42 -6.20
N LEU A 38 -3.17 10.46 -7.12
CA LEU A 38 -2.32 10.34 -8.30
C LEU A 38 -2.45 11.53 -9.25
N ILE A 39 -3.67 11.99 -9.55
CA ILE A 39 -3.91 13.18 -10.37
C ILE A 39 -3.16 14.39 -9.79
N HIS A 40 -3.36 14.67 -8.50
CA HIS A 40 -2.69 15.79 -7.83
C HIS A 40 -1.18 15.62 -7.80
N TYR A 41 -0.68 14.40 -7.54
CA TYR A 41 0.74 14.12 -7.59
C TYR A 41 1.34 14.41 -8.98
N ARG A 42 0.71 13.99 -10.09
CA ARG A 42 1.25 14.27 -11.43
C ARG A 42 1.33 15.77 -11.70
N ILE A 43 0.32 16.55 -11.28
CA ILE A 43 0.33 18.01 -11.41
C ILE A 43 1.44 18.60 -10.53
N ALA A 44 1.53 18.18 -9.26
CA ALA A 44 2.56 18.64 -8.33
C ALA A 44 3.97 18.29 -8.83
N HIS A 45 4.17 17.09 -9.36
CA HIS A 45 5.43 16.62 -9.93
C HIS A 45 5.83 17.46 -11.14
N PHE A 46 4.88 17.84 -12.01
CA PHE A 46 5.15 18.77 -13.09
C PHE A 46 5.73 20.10 -12.57
N PHE A 47 5.08 20.76 -11.60
CA PHE A 47 5.62 21.97 -10.99
C PHE A 47 6.97 21.75 -10.30
N TYR A 48 7.15 20.59 -9.67
CA TYR A 48 8.39 20.21 -9.01
C TYR A 48 9.57 20.14 -10.00
N THR A 49 9.38 19.48 -11.15
CA THR A 49 10.40 19.39 -12.20
C THR A 49 10.74 20.74 -12.84
N LYS A 50 9.82 21.71 -12.76
CA LYS A 50 10.05 23.11 -13.17
C LYS A 50 10.65 23.98 -12.06
N LYS A 51 11.03 23.40 -10.92
CA LYS A 51 11.58 24.07 -9.74
C LYS A 51 10.59 25.04 -9.05
N CYS A 52 9.30 24.94 -9.35
CA CYS A 52 8.23 25.67 -8.65
C CYS A 52 7.84 24.94 -7.36
N PHE A 53 8.80 24.82 -6.43
CA PHE A 53 8.67 23.92 -5.28
C PHE A 53 7.53 24.27 -4.33
N PHE A 54 7.28 25.56 -4.10
CA PHE A 54 6.19 26.00 -3.24
C PHE A 54 4.83 25.51 -3.79
N ILE A 55 4.56 25.75 -5.08
CA ILE A 55 3.31 25.33 -5.74
C ILE A 55 3.19 23.80 -5.69
N ALA A 56 4.27 23.09 -6.02
CA ALA A 56 4.29 21.62 -5.95
C ALA A 56 3.95 21.12 -4.54
N ARG A 57 4.54 21.72 -3.50
CA ARG A 57 4.28 21.35 -2.10
C ARG A 57 2.87 21.69 -1.68
N PHE A 58 2.36 22.86 -2.04
CA PHE A 58 0.98 23.26 -1.78
C PHE A 58 -0.02 22.24 -2.34
N ILE A 59 0.13 21.85 -3.61
CA ILE A 59 -0.72 20.84 -4.26
C ILE A 59 -0.61 19.48 -3.53
N SER A 60 0.61 19.06 -3.15
CA SER A 60 0.77 17.79 -2.41
C SER A 60 0.11 17.80 -1.03
N GLN A 61 0.16 18.93 -0.32
CA GLN A 61 -0.47 19.04 1.00
C GLN A 61 -1.99 19.12 0.89
N PHE A 62 -2.51 19.79 -0.13
CA PHE A 62 -3.94 19.77 -0.44
C PHE A 62 -4.43 18.35 -0.76
N ALA A 63 -3.71 17.61 -1.60
CA ALA A 63 -4.02 16.22 -1.90
C ALA A 63 -4.01 15.34 -0.64
N ARG A 64 -3.00 15.51 0.23
CA ARG A 64 -2.95 14.81 1.52
C ARG A 64 -4.17 15.11 2.38
N PHE A 65 -4.57 16.38 2.45
CA PHE A 65 -5.70 16.81 3.27
C PHE A 65 -7.01 16.15 2.86
N ILE A 66 -7.30 16.05 1.56
CA ILE A 66 -8.56 15.49 1.06
C ILE A 66 -8.55 13.96 0.92
N THR A 67 -7.38 13.32 0.75
CA THR A 67 -7.29 11.87 0.50
C THR A 67 -6.70 11.05 1.65
N GLY A 68 -5.97 11.68 2.58
CA GLY A 68 -5.17 10.98 3.58
C GLY A 68 -3.89 10.31 3.05
N ILE A 69 -3.59 10.45 1.75
CA ILE A 69 -2.42 9.88 1.08
C ILE A 69 -1.37 10.98 0.89
N GLU A 70 -0.18 10.79 1.44
CA GLU A 70 0.94 11.72 1.27
C GLU A 70 1.92 11.22 0.20
N ILE A 71 2.02 11.96 -0.89
CA ILE A 71 3.02 11.72 -1.94
C ILE A 71 3.85 12.99 -2.12
N HIS A 72 5.14 12.91 -1.83
CA HIS A 72 6.03 14.03 -2.08
C HIS A 72 6.16 14.31 -3.58
N PRO A 73 6.08 15.57 -4.07
CA PRO A 73 6.16 15.88 -5.50
C PRO A 73 7.47 15.45 -6.17
N GLY A 74 8.55 15.35 -5.40
CA GLY A 74 9.85 14.86 -5.89
C GLY A 74 9.94 13.34 -6.12
N ALA A 75 8.99 12.56 -5.60
CA ALA A 75 8.97 11.12 -5.81
C ALA A 75 8.82 10.80 -7.30
N LYS A 76 9.32 9.64 -7.73
CA LYS A 76 9.11 9.12 -9.10
C LYS A 76 8.18 7.92 -9.03
N ILE A 77 7.05 8.00 -9.72
CA ILE A 77 6.03 6.95 -9.69
C ILE A 77 5.78 6.46 -11.11
N GLY A 78 5.82 5.15 -11.32
CA GLY A 78 5.43 4.47 -12.54
C GLY A 78 3.93 4.56 -12.82
N LYS A 79 3.43 3.77 -13.75
CA LYS A 79 1.99 3.63 -14.04
C LYS A 79 1.38 2.49 -13.21
N GLY A 80 0.07 2.53 -12.99
CA GLY A 80 -0.65 1.45 -12.31
C GLY A 80 -0.33 1.35 -10.81
N LEU A 81 0.08 2.44 -10.18
CA LEU A 81 0.16 2.47 -8.71
C LEU A 81 -1.27 2.38 -8.17
N PHE A 82 -1.57 1.30 -7.46
CA PHE A 82 -2.85 1.12 -6.78
C PHE A 82 -2.64 1.28 -5.27
N ILE A 83 -3.32 2.26 -4.67
CA ILE A 83 -3.26 2.54 -3.24
C ILE A 83 -4.61 2.19 -2.61
N ASP A 84 -4.73 0.96 -2.14
CA ASP A 84 -5.97 0.45 -1.56
C ASP A 84 -6.16 0.94 -0.12
N HIS A 85 -7.36 1.46 0.17
CA HIS A 85 -7.73 2.09 1.43
C HIS A 85 -6.76 3.18 1.91
N GLY A 86 -6.07 3.89 0.99
CA GLY A 86 -4.79 4.60 1.20
C GLY A 86 -4.55 5.58 2.36
N MET A 87 -5.47 5.74 3.31
CA MET A 87 -5.27 6.48 4.55
C MET A 87 -3.93 6.15 5.22
N GLY A 88 -3.14 7.19 5.52
CA GLY A 88 -1.87 7.06 6.21
C GLY A 88 -0.72 6.52 5.34
N VAL A 89 -0.91 6.40 4.02
CA VAL A 89 0.19 6.10 3.11
C VAL A 89 1.12 7.32 2.99
N VAL A 90 2.43 7.09 3.08
CA VAL A 90 3.47 8.12 3.00
C VAL A 90 4.55 7.71 2.02
N ILE A 91 4.74 8.49 0.95
CA ILE A 91 5.78 8.29 -0.07
C ILE A 91 6.72 9.51 -0.07
N GLY A 92 7.97 9.30 0.37
CA GLY A 92 8.93 10.38 0.56
C GLY A 92 9.60 10.91 -0.71
N GLU A 93 10.32 12.02 -0.58
CA GLU A 93 10.84 12.82 -1.70
C GLU A 93 11.66 12.05 -2.72
N THR A 94 12.57 11.19 -2.28
CA THR A 94 13.49 10.50 -3.18
C THR A 94 13.03 9.07 -3.44
N ALA A 95 11.78 8.74 -3.12
CA ALA A 95 11.24 7.42 -3.35
C ALA A 95 11.06 7.22 -4.86
N GLU A 96 11.36 6.01 -5.30
CA GLU A 96 11.08 5.57 -6.67
C GLU A 96 10.15 4.36 -6.56
N VAL A 97 9.04 4.40 -7.29
CA VAL A 97 8.03 3.35 -7.32
C VAL A 97 7.85 2.94 -8.77
N GLY A 98 8.09 1.67 -9.06
CA GLY A 98 7.94 1.09 -10.39
C GLY A 98 6.48 0.99 -10.85
N ASP A 99 6.28 0.23 -11.91
CA ASP A 99 4.96 -0.01 -12.50
C ASP A 99 4.20 -1.11 -11.73
N ASN A 100 2.87 -1.00 -11.70
CA ASN A 100 1.95 -2.00 -11.14
C ASN A 100 2.25 -2.37 -9.68
N VAL A 101 2.51 -1.35 -8.87
CA VAL A 101 2.72 -1.52 -7.43
C VAL A 101 1.40 -1.35 -6.70
N THR A 102 1.09 -2.26 -5.78
CA THR A 102 -0.05 -2.15 -4.86
C THR A 102 0.46 -1.80 -3.47
N LEU A 103 -0.05 -0.70 -2.91
CA LEU A 103 0.19 -0.29 -1.53
C LEU A 103 -1.14 -0.35 -0.79
N TYR A 104 -1.17 -0.95 0.38
CA TYR A 104 -2.30 -0.82 1.29
C TYR A 104 -2.13 0.38 2.23
N HIS A 105 -3.20 0.74 2.91
CA HIS A 105 -3.24 1.78 3.95
C HIS A 105 -2.08 1.69 4.96
N GLY A 106 -1.64 2.85 5.46
CA GLY A 106 -0.59 2.95 6.48
C GLY A 106 0.82 2.57 6.02
N VAL A 107 1.04 2.28 4.74
CA VAL A 107 2.38 1.98 4.20
C VAL A 107 3.26 3.24 4.21
N THR A 108 4.54 3.08 4.57
CA THR A 108 5.52 4.17 4.52
C THR A 108 6.72 3.78 3.69
N LEU A 109 7.01 4.56 2.65
CA LEU A 109 8.27 4.57 1.90
C LEU A 109 9.10 5.76 2.40
N GLY A 110 9.78 5.56 3.51
CA GLY A 110 10.34 6.61 4.37
C GLY A 110 11.85 6.65 4.40
N GLY A 111 12.40 7.74 4.98
CA GLY A 111 13.81 7.83 5.30
C GLY A 111 14.12 7.40 6.73
N THR A 112 15.40 7.16 7.01
CA THR A 112 15.92 6.84 8.36
C THR A 112 16.42 8.07 9.12
N GLY A 113 16.52 9.22 8.44
CA GLY A 113 17.09 10.46 8.98
C GLY A 113 18.62 10.55 8.93
N LYS A 114 19.32 9.49 8.49
CA LYS A 114 20.80 9.44 8.48
C LYS A 114 21.41 9.88 7.14
N ASP A 115 20.67 9.71 6.05
CA ASP A 115 21.17 9.88 4.69
C ASP A 115 20.89 11.28 4.12
N LYS A 116 21.87 11.85 3.43
CA LYS A 116 21.74 13.08 2.62
C LYS A 116 21.54 12.72 1.15
N GLY A 117 20.64 13.39 0.44
CA GLY A 117 20.30 13.06 -0.94
C GLY A 117 19.30 11.91 -1.04
N LYS A 118 19.63 10.84 -1.78
CA LYS A 118 18.80 9.63 -1.90
C LYS A 118 18.72 8.93 -0.54
N ARG A 119 17.51 8.88 0.02
CA ARG A 119 17.27 8.43 1.40
C ARG A 119 15.96 7.68 1.60
N HIS A 120 15.23 7.44 0.52
CA HIS A 120 13.96 6.73 0.50
C HIS A 120 14.08 5.52 -0.44
N PRO A 121 13.19 4.51 -0.31
CA PRO A 121 13.32 3.27 -1.04
C PRO A 121 13.21 3.43 -2.56
N THR A 122 13.72 2.43 -3.27
CA THR A 122 13.40 2.16 -4.68
C THR A 122 12.63 0.84 -4.74
N VAL A 123 11.37 0.92 -5.15
CA VAL A 123 10.43 -0.21 -5.27
C VAL A 123 10.36 -0.57 -6.75
N GLY A 124 10.68 -1.82 -7.09
CA GLY A 124 10.56 -2.37 -8.45
C GLY A 124 9.12 -2.51 -8.94
N ASN A 125 8.92 -3.37 -9.92
CA ASN A 125 7.65 -3.55 -10.61
C ASN A 125 6.85 -4.75 -10.07
N ASN A 126 5.52 -4.70 -10.21
CA ASN A 126 4.60 -5.79 -9.83
C ASN A 126 4.76 -6.20 -8.36
N ILE A 127 4.84 -5.23 -7.45
CA ILE A 127 5.08 -5.46 -6.02
C ILE A 127 3.79 -5.21 -5.24
N LEU A 128 3.53 -6.06 -4.24
CA LEU A 128 2.47 -5.85 -3.26
C LEU A 128 3.09 -5.52 -1.90
N ILE A 129 2.68 -4.41 -1.30
CA ILE A 129 3.11 -3.98 0.04
C ILE A 129 1.88 -3.91 0.95
N GLY A 130 1.81 -4.86 1.88
CA GLY A 130 0.71 -5.04 2.82
C GLY A 130 0.53 -3.86 3.79
N SER A 131 -0.65 -3.80 4.40
CA SER A 131 -1.06 -2.69 5.25
C SER A 131 -0.08 -2.41 6.37
N GLY A 132 0.16 -1.13 6.65
CA GLY A 132 1.02 -0.70 7.74
C GLY A 132 2.52 -0.98 7.59
N ALA A 133 2.97 -1.59 6.49
CA ALA A 133 4.40 -1.89 6.30
C ALA A 133 5.27 -0.61 6.22
N LYS A 134 6.48 -0.67 6.77
CA LYS A 134 7.46 0.42 6.79
C LYS A 134 8.70 -0.03 6.02
N ILE A 135 9.01 0.64 4.93
CA ILE A 135 10.20 0.41 4.11
C ILE A 135 11.05 1.67 4.25
N LEU A 136 12.19 1.55 4.94
CA LEU A 136 12.93 2.72 5.43
C LEU A 136 14.37 2.74 4.91
N GLY A 137 14.77 3.89 4.39
CA GLY A 137 16.12 4.15 3.88
C GLY A 137 16.26 3.93 2.38
N PRO A 138 17.45 4.19 1.82
CA PRO A 138 17.74 4.05 0.39
C PRO A 138 17.95 2.58 0.00
N ILE A 139 16.96 1.73 0.28
CA ILE A 139 16.98 0.28 -0.02
C ILE A 139 16.17 -0.06 -1.27
N ASN A 140 16.50 -1.20 -1.88
CA ASN A 140 15.86 -1.70 -3.09
C ASN A 140 14.91 -2.86 -2.78
N ILE A 141 13.68 -2.79 -3.31
CA ILE A 141 12.76 -3.94 -3.35
C ILE A 141 12.70 -4.45 -4.79
N GLY A 142 13.22 -5.65 -5.03
CA GLY A 142 13.25 -6.25 -6.37
C GLY A 142 11.86 -6.60 -6.90
N ASP A 143 11.73 -6.65 -8.22
CA ASP A 143 10.45 -6.92 -8.91
C ASP A 143 9.73 -8.17 -8.40
N ASN A 144 8.41 -8.23 -8.58
CA ASN A 144 7.57 -9.38 -8.25
C ASN A 144 7.66 -9.83 -6.79
N SER A 145 8.13 -8.95 -5.90
CA SER A 145 8.24 -9.23 -4.47
C SER A 145 6.96 -8.86 -3.72
N LYS A 146 6.81 -9.41 -2.51
CA LYS A 146 5.71 -9.11 -1.60
C LYS A 146 6.26 -8.70 -0.24
N VAL A 147 5.67 -7.68 0.35
CA VAL A 147 5.97 -7.27 1.73
C VAL A 147 4.71 -7.50 2.56
N GLY A 148 4.82 -8.31 3.61
CA GLY A 148 3.69 -8.60 4.50
C GLY A 148 3.27 -7.38 5.31
N ALA A 149 2.01 -7.38 5.75
CA ALA A 149 1.46 -6.34 6.60
C ALA A 149 2.31 -6.10 7.86
N ASN A 150 2.42 -4.85 8.28
CA ASN A 150 3.17 -4.38 9.45
C ASN A 150 4.67 -4.76 9.48
N SER A 151 5.24 -5.19 8.36
CA SER A 151 6.68 -5.51 8.30
C SER A 151 7.52 -4.24 8.32
N VAL A 152 8.70 -4.30 8.93
CA VAL A 152 9.69 -3.21 8.94
C VAL A 152 10.92 -3.62 8.15
N VAL A 153 11.01 -3.17 6.90
CA VAL A 153 12.06 -3.53 5.96
C VAL A 153 13.17 -2.48 5.99
N LEU A 154 14.37 -2.93 6.37
CA LEU A 154 15.57 -2.08 6.57
C LEU A 154 16.74 -2.48 5.67
N LYS A 155 16.55 -3.46 4.79
CA LYS A 155 17.58 -4.02 3.91
C LYS A 155 16.98 -4.34 2.55
N ASP A 156 17.84 -4.40 1.54
CA ASP A 156 17.46 -4.78 0.18
C ASP A 156 16.76 -6.14 0.15
N VAL A 157 15.76 -6.23 -0.72
CA VAL A 157 14.91 -7.40 -0.91
C VAL A 157 15.13 -7.94 -2.33
N PRO A 158 15.60 -9.19 -2.48
CA PRO A 158 15.80 -9.78 -3.79
C PRO A 158 14.49 -9.93 -4.57
N LYS A 159 14.58 -9.92 -5.90
CA LYS A 159 13.45 -10.16 -6.82
C LYS A 159 12.69 -11.44 -6.46
N GLY A 160 11.36 -11.41 -6.57
CA GLY A 160 10.49 -12.57 -6.35
C GLY A 160 10.41 -13.04 -4.90
N SER A 161 10.86 -12.22 -3.94
CA SER A 161 10.90 -12.60 -2.53
C SER A 161 9.63 -12.18 -1.80
N THR A 162 9.30 -12.90 -0.73
CA THR A 162 8.32 -12.42 0.26
C THR A 162 9.07 -12.00 1.52
N VAL A 163 8.77 -10.83 2.08
CA VAL A 163 9.39 -10.32 3.31
C VAL A 163 8.34 -10.08 4.38
N VAL A 164 8.57 -10.59 5.58
CA VAL A 164 7.65 -10.45 6.72
C VAL A 164 8.41 -10.15 8.02
N GLY A 165 7.75 -9.48 8.96
CA GLY A 165 8.20 -9.34 10.35
C GLY A 165 8.93 -8.04 10.69
N ILE A 166 9.40 -7.96 11.94
CA ILE A 166 10.09 -6.79 12.51
C ILE A 166 11.36 -7.27 13.23
N PRO A 167 12.57 -7.05 12.68
CA PRO A 167 12.82 -6.55 11.33
C PRO A 167 12.38 -7.56 10.27
N GLY A 168 12.04 -7.06 9.09
CA GLY A 168 11.59 -7.85 7.94
C GLY A 168 12.68 -8.82 7.49
N LYS A 169 12.31 -10.09 7.30
CA LYS A 169 13.18 -11.14 6.77
C LYS A 169 12.56 -11.77 5.54
N VAL A 170 13.40 -12.10 4.56
CA VAL A 170 12.98 -12.88 3.40
C VAL A 170 12.53 -14.26 3.88
N VAL A 171 11.31 -14.63 3.52
CA VAL A 171 10.76 -15.96 3.71
C VAL A 171 10.62 -16.63 2.36
N HIS A 172 11.12 -17.85 2.26
CA HIS A 172 10.81 -18.71 1.14
C HIS A 172 9.45 -19.33 1.41
N PRO A 173 8.50 -19.28 0.46
CA PRO A 173 7.27 -20.02 0.61
C PRO A 173 7.63 -21.49 0.80
N LYS A 174 7.34 -22.04 1.98
CA LYS A 174 7.25 -23.49 2.12
C LYS A 174 6.09 -23.92 1.20
N PRO A 175 6.22 -25.03 0.45
CA PRO A 175 5.06 -25.61 -0.21
C PRO A 175 3.94 -25.73 0.82
N ASN A 176 2.72 -25.41 0.40
CA ASN A 176 1.58 -25.16 1.25
C ASN A 176 1.17 -26.43 2.02
N THR A 177 1.87 -26.74 3.12
CA THR A 177 1.48 -27.73 4.13
C THR A 177 0.79 -27.03 5.28
N ALA A 178 -0.14 -26.12 4.97
CA ALA A 178 -1.10 -25.71 5.98
C ALA A 178 -1.96 -26.95 6.26
N GLU A 179 -1.53 -27.76 7.24
CA GLU A 179 -2.48 -28.58 7.97
C GLU A 179 -3.56 -27.63 8.43
N VAL A 180 -4.78 -27.84 7.93
CA VAL A 180 -5.96 -27.23 8.49
C VAL A 180 -5.97 -27.66 9.94
N ILE A 181 -5.52 -26.79 10.84
CA ILE A 181 -5.80 -26.95 12.26
C ILE A 181 -7.31 -26.99 12.31
N LYS A 182 -7.87 -28.19 12.47
CA LYS A 182 -9.27 -28.34 12.82
C LYS A 182 -9.42 -27.62 14.14
N VAL A 183 -9.92 -26.40 14.07
CA VAL A 183 -10.49 -25.76 15.25
C VAL A 183 -11.72 -26.60 15.54
N ASP A 184 -11.57 -27.56 16.46
CA ASP A 184 -12.72 -28.19 17.07
C ASP A 184 -13.62 -27.05 17.53
N ARG A 185 -14.83 -27.01 16.95
CA ARG A 185 -15.81 -25.97 17.24
C ARG A 185 -15.85 -25.81 18.76
N PHE A 186 -15.80 -24.57 19.22
CA PHE A 186 -16.07 -24.21 20.61
C PHE A 186 -17.54 -24.56 20.95
N ASN A 187 -17.87 -25.84 21.04
CA ASN A 187 -19.10 -26.36 21.61
C ASN A 187 -18.94 -26.47 23.13
N ARG A 188 -18.64 -25.34 23.76
CA ARG A 188 -18.67 -25.21 25.21
C ARG A 188 -19.40 -23.93 25.60
N LYS A 189 -20.62 -23.77 25.08
CA LYS A 189 -21.63 -22.81 25.59
C LYS A 189 -23.08 -23.25 25.38
N GLU A 190 -23.39 -24.15 24.45
CA GLU A 190 -24.77 -24.65 24.30
C GLU A 190 -25.19 -25.62 25.41
N GLU A 191 -24.30 -26.47 25.92
CA GLU A 191 -24.64 -27.38 27.02
C GLU A 191 -24.86 -26.63 28.35
N GLU A 192 -24.07 -25.59 28.66
CA GLU A 192 -24.28 -24.77 29.86
C GLU A 192 -25.58 -23.95 29.78
N TYR A 193 -25.94 -23.46 28.60
CA TYR A 193 -27.18 -22.70 28.40
C TYR A 193 -28.42 -23.60 28.48
N GLU A 194 -28.38 -24.81 27.92
CA GLU A 194 -29.46 -25.80 28.03
C GLU A 194 -29.61 -26.34 29.47
N LEU A 195 -28.50 -26.53 30.21
CA LEU A 195 -28.55 -26.93 31.62
C LEU A 195 -29.16 -25.84 32.51
N GLN A 196 -28.79 -24.57 32.29
CA GLN A 196 -29.41 -23.43 32.99
C GLN A 196 -30.89 -23.27 32.65
N ARG A 197 -31.28 -23.53 31.39
CA ARG A 197 -32.67 -23.45 30.96
C ARG A 197 -33.54 -24.56 31.55
N LYS A 198 -33.01 -25.78 31.70
CA LYS A 198 -33.70 -26.89 32.38
C LYS A 198 -33.85 -26.65 33.89
N ASN A 199 -32.83 -26.11 34.55
CA ASN A 199 -32.89 -25.84 35.99
C ASN A 199 -33.82 -24.68 36.35
N ASN A 200 -33.98 -23.68 35.48
CA ASN A 200 -34.86 -22.54 35.73
C ASN A 200 -36.35 -22.80 35.44
N ASN A 201 -36.69 -23.90 34.76
CA ASN A 201 -38.08 -24.28 34.46
C ASN A 201 -38.64 -25.36 35.42
N ALA A 202 -37.90 -25.69 36.49
CA ALA A 202 -38.28 -26.72 37.47
C ALA A 202 -38.71 -26.14 38.84
N LEU A 203 -39.15 -24.87 38.88
CA LEU A 203 -39.75 -24.20 40.04
C LEU A 203 -41.17 -23.75 39.73
#